data_AF-A0A1I2RYU9-F1
#
_entry.id   AF-A0A1I2RYU9-F1
#
_cell.length_a   1.000
_cell.length_b   1.000
_cell.length_c   1.000
_cell.angle_alpha   90.00
_cell.angle_beta   90.00
_cell.angle_gamma   90.00
#
_symmetry.space_group_name_H-M   'P 1'
#
loop_
_entity.id
_entity.type
_entity.pdbx_description
1 polymer ?
#
loop_
_entity_poly.entity_id
_entity_poly.type
_entity_poly.pdbx_seq_one_letter_code
_entity_poly.pdbx_strand_id
1 'polypeptide(L)'
;MVPDTQSAIFKYTEGTDDKYVSWPKANAPDAQLLESLTFSAQRHSLLTTYTAPLLTVVLPVTDDSRSVLLALSIKAEPDAVEPVKRLVSWSVRWLSELLRMQQEQQQANFLAVSAELAERGSEHQVEKPPVKLSEQPSTHSVEEPKSSIKHKLAGLISIGLFRWGVAVLLLIALLFLPVSYQIPVDTVIEGKVQKSIVSPFDGFIKTAVLKAGDIVEKGHVIAELDDQQLKIEVIRLTSQYQEHEKGYRKALAGREYAQANVYQAKLKQAKAKLDQVKLQLEQTALKAPIAGMIIEGDLSRRLGSPVSSGDLLFKIAPLNQYRAMLRVQETDIRFIKEGQQGALKLAALPDSVFDISLSKASPLFFEEDNQIVYLAEADLPAVALELLRPGMEGIARVDVGHYSLGWVLTHHFIDWLQVAIWKLWL
;
A
#
# COMPACT_ATOMS: atom_id res chain seq x y z
N MET A 1 -0.74 -18.50 -21.68
CA MET A 1 -0.33 -19.89 -21.98
C MET A 1 -1.47 -20.77 -21.51
N VAL A 2 -2.27 -21.34 -22.43
CA VAL A 2 -3.41 -22.20 -22.05
C VAL A 2 -2.87 -23.63 -21.95
N PRO A 3 -2.95 -24.29 -20.78
CA PRO A 3 -2.43 -25.65 -20.62
C PRO A 3 -3.23 -26.66 -21.45
N ASP A 4 -2.52 -27.46 -22.24
CA ASP A 4 -3.11 -28.51 -23.07
C ASP A 4 -3.41 -29.74 -22.19
N THR A 5 -4.70 -29.93 -21.86
CA THR A 5 -5.16 -31.03 -20.99
C THR A 5 -5.31 -32.28 -21.84
N GLN A 6 -4.56 -33.32 -21.53
CA GLN A 6 -4.54 -34.56 -22.31
C GLN A 6 -5.54 -35.59 -21.78
N SER A 7 -5.66 -35.68 -20.45
CA SER A 7 -6.66 -36.53 -19.80
C SER A 7 -7.02 -36.00 -18.40
N ALA A 8 -8.27 -36.22 -18.00
CA ALA A 8 -8.78 -35.84 -16.68
C ALA A 8 -9.61 -36.99 -16.10
N ILE A 9 -9.47 -37.24 -14.80
CA ILE A 9 -10.30 -38.23 -14.09
C ILE A 9 -10.86 -37.56 -12.84
N PHE A 10 -12.18 -37.66 -12.70
CA PHE A 10 -12.94 -37.14 -11.59
C PHE A 10 -13.51 -38.30 -10.79
N LYS A 11 -13.22 -38.33 -9.48
CA LYS A 11 -13.76 -39.33 -8.55
C LYS A 11 -14.78 -38.64 -7.64
N TYR A 12 -16.01 -39.13 -7.64
CA TYR A 12 -17.04 -38.70 -6.69
C TYR A 12 -17.68 -39.91 -6.02
N THR A 13 -18.07 -39.75 -4.76
CA THR A 13 -18.71 -40.80 -3.97
C THR A 13 -20.22 -40.58 -3.98
N GLU A 14 -20.98 -41.59 -4.39
CA GLU A 14 -22.45 -41.58 -4.39
C GLU A 14 -22.96 -42.73 -3.52
N GLY A 15 -23.36 -42.42 -2.29
CA GLY A 15 -23.66 -43.44 -1.29
C GLY A 15 -22.38 -44.01 -0.67
N THR A 16 -22.19 -45.34 -0.73
CA THR A 16 -20.97 -46.04 -0.29
C THR A 16 -20.02 -46.41 -1.43
N ASP A 17 -20.43 -46.19 -2.69
CA ASP A 17 -19.64 -46.57 -3.86
C ASP A 17 -18.98 -45.35 -4.50
N ASP A 18 -17.70 -45.54 -4.84
CA ASP A 18 -16.89 -44.56 -5.55
C ASP A 18 -17.11 -44.69 -7.07
N LYS A 19 -17.53 -43.59 -7.72
CA LYS A 19 -17.70 -43.51 -9.17
C LYS A 19 -16.62 -42.63 -9.80
N TYR A 20 -16.24 -42.98 -11.03
CA TYR A 20 -15.20 -42.30 -11.79
C TYR A 20 -15.73 -41.81 -13.14
N VAL A 21 -15.38 -40.58 -13.51
CA VAL A 21 -15.65 -40.00 -14.83
C VAL A 21 -14.33 -39.59 -15.45
N SER A 22 -14.02 -40.10 -16.64
CA SER A 22 -12.80 -39.78 -17.38
C SER A 22 -13.10 -38.93 -18.62
N TRP A 23 -12.16 -38.05 -18.95
CA TRP A 23 -12.13 -37.31 -20.21
C TRP A 23 -10.75 -37.48 -20.88
N PRO A 24 -10.69 -37.73 -22.21
CA PRO A 24 -11.81 -38.05 -23.10
C PRO A 24 -12.49 -39.37 -22.69
N LYS A 25 -13.78 -39.52 -22.99
CA LYS A 25 -14.64 -40.58 -22.44
C LYS A 25 -14.16 -41.96 -22.91
N ALA A 26 -13.34 -42.63 -22.11
CA ALA A 26 -12.77 -43.95 -22.39
C ALA A 26 -13.36 -45.00 -21.43
N ASN A 27 -13.63 -46.21 -21.94
CA ASN A 27 -14.24 -47.31 -21.17
C ASN A 27 -13.36 -47.83 -20.03
N ALA A 28 -12.06 -47.49 -19.99
CA ALA A 28 -11.15 -47.79 -18.90
C ALA A 28 -10.36 -46.52 -18.52
N PRO A 29 -10.40 -46.07 -17.25
CA PRO A 29 -9.60 -44.94 -16.77
C PRO A 29 -8.09 -45.25 -16.84
N ASP A 30 -7.28 -44.22 -17.10
CA ASP A 30 -5.81 -44.32 -17.12
C ASP A 30 -5.28 -44.80 -15.75
N ALA A 31 -4.55 -45.92 -15.76
CA ALA A 31 -4.11 -46.61 -14.55
C ALA A 31 -3.18 -45.75 -13.67
N GLN A 32 -2.34 -44.90 -14.28
CA GLN A 32 -1.45 -43.99 -13.54
C GLN A 32 -2.23 -42.89 -12.82
N LEU A 33 -3.28 -42.36 -13.45
CA LEU A 33 -4.15 -41.37 -12.81
C LEU A 33 -4.96 -42.00 -11.68
N LEU A 34 -5.44 -43.22 -11.85
CA LEU A 34 -6.18 -43.96 -10.82
C LEU A 34 -5.31 -44.25 -9.58
N GLU A 35 -4.06 -44.64 -9.78
CA GLU A 35 -3.10 -44.89 -8.71
C GLU A 35 -2.78 -43.61 -7.94
N SER A 36 -2.57 -42.49 -8.66
CA SER A 36 -2.33 -41.18 -8.04
C SER A 36 -3.52 -40.65 -7.23
N LEU A 37 -4.76 -40.89 -7.71
CA LEU A 37 -6.00 -40.57 -6.98
C LEU A 37 -6.14 -41.39 -5.71
N THR A 38 -5.86 -42.69 -5.78
CA THR A 38 -5.98 -43.60 -4.64
C THR A 38 -4.95 -43.26 -3.56
N PHE A 39 -3.73 -42.92 -3.97
CA PHE A 39 -2.66 -42.49 -3.06
C PHE A 39 -2.95 -41.14 -2.38
N SER A 40 -3.52 -40.17 -3.10
CA SER A 40 -3.91 -38.88 -2.53
C SER A 40 -5.11 -38.98 -1.58
N ALA A 41 -6.12 -39.79 -1.92
CA ALA A 41 -7.30 -40.01 -1.08
C ALA A 41 -6.96 -40.56 0.32
N GLN A 42 -5.92 -41.38 0.44
CA GLN A 42 -5.50 -41.94 1.73
C GLN A 42 -4.73 -40.96 2.61
N ARG A 43 -4.10 -39.92 2.04
CA ARG A 43 -3.20 -39.00 2.78
C ARG A 43 -3.71 -37.57 2.93
N HIS A 44 -4.88 -37.22 2.37
CA HIS A 44 -5.45 -35.86 2.41
C HIS A 44 -4.44 -34.77 2.02
N SER A 45 -3.53 -35.07 1.09
CA SER A 45 -2.46 -34.15 0.68
C SER A 45 -2.45 -33.94 -0.83
N LEU A 46 -2.16 -32.69 -1.20
CA LEU A 46 -2.11 -32.20 -2.58
C LEU A 46 -0.86 -32.79 -3.25
N LEU A 47 -1.07 -33.74 -4.18
CA LEU A 47 0.01 -34.45 -4.85
C LEU A 47 0.21 -33.89 -6.26
N THR A 48 1.41 -33.36 -6.49
CA THR A 48 1.88 -32.97 -7.82
C THR A 48 3.07 -33.85 -8.18
N THR A 49 2.94 -34.70 -9.19
CA THR A 49 4.05 -35.48 -9.72
C THR A 49 4.29 -35.12 -11.18
N TYR A 50 5.55 -34.95 -11.57
CA TYR A 50 5.94 -34.64 -12.93
C TYR A 50 6.77 -35.78 -13.50
N THR A 51 6.32 -36.35 -14.62
CA THR A 51 7.05 -37.34 -15.41
C THR A 51 7.04 -36.85 -16.84
N ALA A 52 8.15 -36.28 -17.30
CA ALA A 52 8.21 -35.59 -18.59
C ALA A 52 7.62 -36.44 -19.73
N PRO A 53 6.69 -35.91 -20.55
CA PRO A 53 6.24 -34.51 -20.63
C PRO A 53 4.91 -34.21 -19.87
N LEU A 54 4.51 -35.05 -18.92
CA LEU A 54 3.19 -35.01 -18.27
C LEU A 54 3.32 -34.61 -16.79
N LEU A 55 2.55 -33.59 -16.41
CA LEU A 55 2.35 -33.12 -15.05
C LEU A 55 0.99 -33.64 -14.55
N THR A 56 1.01 -34.47 -13.52
CA THR A 56 -0.20 -34.96 -12.86
C THR A 56 -0.45 -34.17 -11.59
N VAL A 57 -1.64 -33.57 -11.48
CA VAL A 57 -2.07 -32.73 -10.36
C VAL A 57 -3.33 -33.31 -9.76
N VAL A 58 -3.29 -33.70 -8.48
CA VAL A 58 -4.44 -34.22 -7.73
C VAL A 58 -4.89 -33.20 -6.69
N LEU A 59 -6.17 -32.84 -6.73
CA LEU A 59 -6.73 -31.71 -6.01
C LEU A 59 -7.99 -32.12 -5.26
N PRO A 60 -8.10 -31.81 -3.96
CA PRO A 60 -9.35 -31.91 -3.22
C PRO A 60 -10.23 -30.68 -3.49
N VAL A 61 -11.44 -30.91 -3.99
CA VAL A 61 -12.51 -29.92 -4.06
C VAL A 61 -13.49 -30.27 -2.93
N THR A 62 -13.56 -29.42 -1.91
CA THR A 62 -14.39 -29.65 -0.72
C THR A 62 -15.64 -28.77 -0.76
N ASP A 63 -16.78 -29.38 -0.50
CA ASP A 63 -18.03 -28.74 -0.10
C ASP A 63 -18.34 -29.21 1.34
N ASP A 64 -19.08 -28.43 2.15
CA ASP A 64 -19.26 -28.57 3.61
C ASP A 64 -19.76 -29.96 4.08
N SER A 65 -20.13 -30.85 3.16
CA SER A 65 -20.48 -32.25 3.46
C SER A 65 -19.82 -33.31 2.55
N ARG A 66 -19.01 -32.95 1.54
CA ARG A 66 -18.40 -33.90 0.59
C ARG A 66 -17.02 -33.42 0.09
N SER A 67 -16.00 -34.25 0.27
CA SER A 67 -14.69 -34.08 -0.37
C SER A 67 -14.63 -34.85 -1.68
N VAL A 68 -14.48 -34.14 -2.80
CA VAL A 68 -14.39 -34.73 -4.14
C VAL A 68 -12.96 -34.55 -4.65
N LEU A 69 -12.35 -35.61 -5.20
CA LEU A 69 -10.97 -35.56 -5.68
C LEU A 69 -10.95 -35.51 -7.21
N LEU A 70 -10.25 -34.52 -7.75
CA LEU A 70 -10.03 -34.31 -9.18
C LEU A 70 -8.55 -34.54 -9.48
N ALA A 71 -8.24 -35.41 -10.45
CA ALA A 71 -6.90 -35.56 -10.99
C ALA A 71 -6.83 -35.14 -12.45
N LEU A 72 -5.83 -34.32 -12.77
CA LEU A 72 -5.59 -33.76 -14.08
C LEU A 72 -4.20 -34.18 -14.57
N SER A 73 -4.10 -34.63 -15.82
CA SER A 73 -2.82 -34.83 -16.52
C SER A 73 -2.64 -33.76 -17.60
N ILE A 74 -1.62 -32.93 -17.42
CA ILE A 74 -1.36 -31.75 -18.24
C ILE A 74 -0.02 -31.95 -18.93
N LYS A 75 0.04 -31.72 -20.25
CA LYS A 75 1.32 -31.71 -20.95
C LYS A 75 2.06 -30.41 -20.65
N ALA A 76 3.27 -30.50 -20.09
CA ALA A 76 4.07 -29.34 -19.71
C ALA A 76 5.55 -29.56 -20.08
N GLU A 77 6.19 -28.53 -20.64
CA GLU A 77 7.63 -28.49 -20.86
C GLU A 77 8.38 -28.26 -19.52
N PRO A 78 9.63 -28.73 -19.36
CA PRO A 78 10.34 -28.72 -18.06
C PRO A 78 10.46 -27.35 -17.39
N ASP A 79 10.57 -26.28 -18.18
CA ASP A 79 10.64 -24.88 -17.79
C ASP A 79 9.27 -24.27 -17.46
N ALA A 80 8.17 -24.86 -17.94
CA ALA A 80 6.80 -24.43 -17.71
C ALA A 80 6.10 -25.15 -16.52
N VAL A 81 6.74 -26.14 -15.89
CA VAL A 81 6.15 -26.94 -14.81
C VAL A 81 5.71 -26.10 -13.61
N GLU A 82 6.58 -25.23 -13.10
CA GLU A 82 6.29 -24.41 -11.91
C GLU A 82 5.23 -23.31 -12.18
N PRO A 83 5.27 -22.58 -13.32
CA PRO A 83 4.19 -21.69 -13.73
C PRO A 83 2.82 -22.39 -13.87
N VAL A 84 2.79 -23.58 -14.49
CA VAL A 84 1.54 -24.35 -14.68
C VAL A 84 1.01 -24.83 -13.33
N LYS A 85 1.89 -25.30 -12.42
CA LYS A 85 1.50 -25.70 -11.07
C LYS A 85 0.86 -24.55 -10.28
N ARG A 86 1.41 -23.32 -10.37
CA ARG A 86 0.85 -22.12 -9.73
C ARG A 86 -0.49 -21.71 -10.33
N LEU A 87 -0.62 -21.77 -11.65
CA LEU A 87 -1.87 -21.41 -12.33
C LEU A 87 -3.00 -22.38 -11.96
N VAL A 88 -2.71 -23.68 -11.90
CA VAL A 88 -3.69 -24.70 -11.48
C VAL A 88 -4.08 -24.53 -10.01
N SER A 89 -3.13 -24.25 -9.10
CA SER A 89 -3.46 -24.02 -7.68
C SER A 89 -4.29 -22.76 -7.45
N TRP A 90 -4.01 -21.68 -8.19
CA TRP A 90 -4.81 -20.45 -8.19
C TRP A 90 -6.24 -20.69 -8.69
N SER A 91 -6.38 -21.42 -9.80
CA SER A 91 -7.68 -21.72 -10.40
C SER A 91 -8.59 -22.50 -9.43
N VAL A 92 -8.01 -23.41 -8.65
CA VAL A 92 -8.73 -24.21 -7.65
C VAL A 92 -9.16 -23.37 -6.46
N ARG A 93 -8.28 -22.49 -5.94
CA ARG A 93 -8.63 -21.57 -4.86
C ARG A 93 -9.75 -20.60 -5.27
N TRP A 94 -9.73 -20.18 -6.53
CA TRP A 94 -10.78 -19.30 -7.06
C TRP A 94 -12.10 -20.04 -7.27
N LEU A 95 -12.06 -21.29 -7.75
CA LEU A 95 -13.25 -22.13 -7.89
C LEU A 95 -13.88 -22.46 -6.53
N SER A 96 -13.09 -22.75 -5.50
CA SER A 96 -13.62 -22.96 -4.13
C SER A 96 -14.27 -21.70 -3.57
N GLU A 97 -13.71 -20.52 -3.83
CA GLU A 97 -14.28 -19.25 -3.37
C GLU A 97 -15.59 -18.94 -4.10
N LEU A 98 -15.67 -19.17 -5.42
CA LEU A 98 -16.90 -18.99 -6.19
C LEU A 98 -18.03 -19.91 -5.73
N LEU A 99 -17.73 -21.18 -5.47
CA LEU A 99 -18.71 -22.14 -4.97
C LEU A 99 -19.25 -21.71 -3.60
N ARG A 100 -18.38 -21.20 -2.71
CA ARG A 100 -18.79 -20.65 -1.41
C ARG A 100 -19.70 -19.43 -1.57
N MET A 101 -19.35 -18.49 -2.45
CA MET A 101 -20.16 -17.30 -2.72
C MET A 101 -21.56 -17.65 -3.27
N GLN A 102 -21.66 -18.66 -4.14
CA GLN A 102 -22.96 -19.11 -4.65
C GLN A 102 -23.83 -19.69 -3.52
N GLN A 103 -23.25 -20.44 -2.60
CA GLN A 103 -23.96 -21.06 -1.50
C GLN A 103 -24.44 -20.04 -0.46
N GLU A 104 -23.59 -19.07 -0.11
CA GLU A 104 -23.95 -17.93 0.74
C GLU A 104 -25.13 -17.14 0.13
N GLN A 105 -25.14 -16.95 -1.18
CA GLN A 105 -26.22 -16.25 -1.88
C GLN A 105 -27.52 -17.07 -1.94
N GLN A 106 -27.45 -18.39 -2.08
CA GLN A 106 -28.62 -19.27 -1.97
C GLN A 106 -29.21 -19.28 -0.56
N GLN A 107 -28.35 -19.28 0.47
CA GLN A 107 -28.78 -19.28 1.86
C GLN A 107 -29.37 -17.93 2.26
N ALA A 108 -28.82 -16.82 1.77
CA ALA A 108 -29.40 -15.49 1.89
C ALA A 108 -30.77 -15.40 1.21
N ASN A 109 -30.92 -15.96 0.00
CA ASN A 109 -32.22 -16.03 -0.68
C ASN A 109 -33.23 -16.89 0.08
N PHE A 110 -32.81 -18.01 0.65
CA PHE A 110 -33.69 -18.87 1.46
C PHE A 110 -34.14 -18.18 2.76
N LEU A 111 -33.24 -17.45 3.43
CA LEU A 111 -33.57 -16.65 4.61
C LEU A 111 -34.50 -15.48 4.26
N ALA A 112 -34.31 -14.83 3.11
CA ALA A 112 -35.20 -13.78 2.63
C ALA A 112 -36.61 -14.31 2.32
N VAL A 113 -36.71 -15.45 1.62
CA VAL A 113 -38.00 -16.09 1.32
C VAL A 113 -38.71 -16.60 2.57
N SER A 114 -37.97 -17.14 3.55
CA SER A 114 -38.56 -17.59 4.82
C SER A 114 -39.00 -16.43 5.71
N ALA A 115 -38.28 -15.30 5.71
CA ALA A 115 -38.71 -14.07 6.37
C ALA A 115 -39.99 -13.49 5.74
N GLU A 116 -40.08 -13.49 4.41
CA GLU A 116 -41.27 -13.03 3.67
C GLU A 116 -42.49 -13.96 3.90
N LEU A 117 -42.25 -15.27 4.03
CA LEU A 117 -43.29 -16.24 4.42
C LEU A 117 -43.72 -16.10 5.90
N ALA A 118 -42.80 -15.72 6.79
CA ALA A 118 -43.11 -15.45 8.20
C ALA A 118 -43.95 -14.17 8.38
N GLU A 119 -43.69 -13.13 7.58
CA GLU A 119 -44.52 -11.92 7.53
C GLU A 119 -45.92 -12.23 6.98
N ARG A 120 -46.03 -12.99 5.88
CA ARG A 120 -47.32 -13.42 5.31
C ARG A 120 -48.13 -14.38 6.21
N GLY A 121 -47.45 -15.14 7.07
CA GLY A 121 -48.09 -16.04 8.03
C GLY A 121 -48.81 -15.33 9.17
N SER A 122 -48.57 -14.03 9.37
CA SER A 122 -49.13 -13.25 10.48
C SER A 122 -50.49 -12.58 10.18
N GLU A 123 -50.94 -12.57 8.93
CA GLU A 123 -52.11 -11.77 8.50
C GLU A 123 -53.41 -12.55 8.19
N HIS A 124 -53.51 -13.87 8.37
CA HIS A 124 -54.74 -14.61 8.02
C HIS A 124 -55.21 -15.66 9.06
N GLN A 125 -56.03 -15.22 10.01
CA GLN A 125 -57.16 -15.95 10.64
C GLN A 125 -58.18 -14.84 11.00
N VAL A 126 -59.46 -14.81 10.62
CA VAL A 126 -60.55 -15.80 10.69
C VAL A 126 -61.72 -15.27 9.81
N GLU A 127 -62.28 -16.06 8.88
CA GLU A 127 -63.74 -16.34 8.76
C GLU A 127 -64.11 -17.10 7.45
N LYS A 128 -64.86 -18.18 7.61
CA LYS A 128 -65.67 -18.90 6.59
C LYS A 128 -66.67 -19.79 7.36
N PRO A 129 -67.75 -20.31 6.74
CA PRO A 129 -68.72 -19.75 5.77
C PRO A 129 -70.17 -20.13 6.25
N PRO A 130 -71.27 -20.24 5.44
CA PRO A 130 -71.41 -21.27 4.38
C PRO A 130 -72.30 -20.96 3.13
N VAL A 131 -71.97 -21.66 2.03
CA VAL A 131 -72.85 -22.41 1.10
C VAL A 131 -73.84 -21.69 0.15
N LYS A 132 -73.67 -21.96 -1.16
CA LYS A 132 -74.75 -22.48 -2.05
C LYS A 132 -74.21 -23.22 -3.28
N LEU A 133 -74.84 -24.36 -3.57
CA LEU A 133 -74.70 -25.26 -4.73
C LEU A 133 -75.65 -24.87 -5.88
N SER A 134 -75.50 -25.57 -7.02
CA SER A 134 -76.26 -25.53 -8.30
C SER A 134 -75.84 -24.42 -9.27
N GLU A 135 -75.60 -24.63 -10.56
CA GLU A 135 -75.92 -25.73 -11.49
C GLU A 135 -75.11 -25.55 -12.80
N GLN A 136 -74.76 -26.65 -13.47
CA GLN A 136 -74.40 -26.74 -14.91
C GLN A 136 -75.69 -27.10 -15.70
N PRO A 137 -75.69 -27.29 -17.03
CA PRO A 137 -74.96 -26.67 -18.15
C PRO A 137 -75.92 -26.31 -19.32
N SER A 138 -75.44 -25.75 -20.44
CA SER A 138 -75.70 -26.23 -21.82
C SER A 138 -75.42 -25.19 -22.92
N THR A 139 -74.41 -25.53 -23.73
CA THR A 139 -74.40 -25.54 -25.20
C THR A 139 -74.89 -24.32 -25.99
N HIS A 140 -74.01 -23.75 -26.81
CA HIS A 140 -74.10 -23.97 -28.26
C HIS A 140 -72.73 -23.77 -28.91
N SER A 141 -72.38 -24.77 -29.72
CA SER A 141 -71.19 -24.87 -30.56
C SER A 141 -71.35 -24.07 -31.86
N VAL A 142 -70.22 -23.96 -32.58
CA VAL A 142 -70.08 -23.75 -34.04
C VAL A 142 -70.13 -22.25 -34.43
N GLU A 143 -69.14 -21.61 -35.06
CA GLU A 143 -68.27 -22.01 -36.17
C GLU A 143 -67.06 -21.05 -36.28
N GLU A 144 -65.84 -21.55 -36.51
CA GLU A 144 -64.79 -20.78 -37.19
C GLU A 144 -65.05 -20.82 -38.72
N PRO A 145 -64.50 -19.87 -39.51
CA PRO A 145 -63.32 -20.26 -40.27
C PRO A 145 -62.24 -19.18 -40.46
N LYS A 146 -61.02 -19.63 -40.19
CA LYS A 146 -59.72 -19.35 -40.84
C LYS A 146 -59.56 -18.23 -41.89
N SER A 147 -58.44 -17.54 -41.66
CA SER A 147 -57.37 -17.19 -42.61
C SER A 147 -57.55 -16.00 -43.54
N SER A 148 -56.69 -14.99 -43.32
CA SER A 148 -55.96 -14.32 -44.40
C SER A 148 -54.84 -13.46 -43.80
N ILE A 149 -53.62 -14.00 -43.86
CA ILE A 149 -52.38 -13.24 -43.78
C ILE A 149 -52.27 -12.49 -45.09
N LYS A 150 -52.08 -11.15 -45.05
CA LYS A 150 -51.15 -10.42 -45.95
C LYS A 150 -51.10 -8.90 -45.70
N HIS A 151 -49.86 -8.44 -45.45
CA HIS A 151 -49.29 -7.09 -45.66
C HIS A 151 -49.66 -5.95 -44.69
N LYS A 152 -48.79 -5.74 -43.69
CA LYS A 152 -48.23 -4.43 -43.28
C LYS A 152 -47.22 -4.63 -42.13
N LEU A 153 -46.01 -5.05 -42.48
CA LEU A 153 -44.85 -5.08 -41.58
C LEU A 153 -43.71 -4.33 -42.27
N ALA A 154 -43.83 -3.00 -42.32
CA ALA A 154 -42.81 -2.12 -42.89
C ALA A 154 -42.85 -0.71 -42.26
N GLY A 155 -43.10 -0.61 -40.95
CA GLY A 155 -43.22 0.70 -40.29
C GLY A 155 -42.82 0.78 -38.82
N LEU A 156 -42.18 -0.26 -38.26
CA LEU A 156 -41.83 -0.28 -36.82
C LEU A 156 -40.37 -0.67 -36.52
N ILE A 157 -39.55 -0.93 -37.54
CA ILE A 157 -38.13 -1.28 -37.34
C ILE A 157 -37.24 -0.01 -37.26
N SER A 158 -37.69 1.14 -37.77
CA SER A 158 -36.88 2.38 -37.78
C SER A 158 -36.86 3.15 -36.45
N ILE A 159 -37.80 2.90 -35.53
CA ILE A 159 -37.84 3.56 -34.21
C ILE A 159 -36.93 2.85 -33.20
N GLY A 160 -36.73 1.53 -33.35
CA GLY A 160 -35.80 0.75 -32.51
C GLY A 160 -34.34 1.15 -32.76
N LEU A 161 -33.90 1.13 -34.02
CA LEU A 161 -32.52 1.48 -34.40
C LEU A 161 -32.12 2.91 -34.01
N PHE A 162 -33.05 3.87 -34.08
CA PHE A 162 -32.79 5.25 -33.67
C PHE A 162 -32.58 5.39 -32.15
N ARG A 163 -33.34 4.64 -31.33
CA ARG A 163 -33.16 4.63 -29.87
C ARG A 163 -31.81 4.04 -29.44
N TRP A 164 -31.35 2.99 -30.13
CA TRP A 164 -30.02 2.42 -29.90
C TRP A 164 -28.90 3.34 -30.42
N GLY A 165 -29.10 4.02 -31.56
CA GLY A 165 -28.16 5.03 -32.05
C GLY A 165 -27.96 6.19 -31.09
N VAL A 166 -29.05 6.71 -30.50
CA VAL A 166 -28.99 7.75 -29.46
C VAL A 166 -28.33 7.23 -28.18
N ALA A 167 -28.61 5.98 -27.78
CA ALA A 167 -27.97 5.37 -26.61
C ALA A 167 -26.46 5.18 -26.80
N VAL A 168 -26.02 4.74 -27.98
CA VAL A 168 -24.59 4.62 -28.32
C VAL A 168 -23.92 5.99 -28.37
N LEU A 169 -24.59 7.00 -28.92
CA LEU A 169 -24.07 8.36 -28.98
C LEU A 169 -23.96 8.99 -27.57
N LEU A 170 -24.93 8.73 -26.69
CA LEU A 170 -24.86 9.10 -25.27
C LEU A 170 -23.74 8.37 -24.54
N LEU A 171 -23.53 7.07 -24.79
CA LEU A 171 -22.44 6.29 -24.23
C LEU A 171 -21.07 6.85 -24.67
N ILE A 172 -20.94 7.18 -25.96
CA ILE A 172 -19.74 7.82 -26.51
C ILE A 172 -19.53 9.19 -25.87
N ALA A 173 -20.57 10.01 -25.75
CA ALA A 173 -20.49 11.30 -25.07
C ALA A 173 -20.07 11.15 -23.60
N LEU A 174 -20.54 10.11 -22.90
CA LEU A 174 -20.17 9.81 -21.52
C LEU A 174 -18.67 9.48 -21.39
N LEU A 175 -18.07 8.81 -22.37
CA LEU A 175 -16.63 8.53 -22.40
C LEU A 175 -15.77 9.80 -22.47
N PHE A 176 -16.31 10.91 -22.98
CA PHE A 176 -15.62 12.21 -23.05
C PHE A 176 -15.86 13.12 -21.83
N LEU A 177 -16.70 12.73 -20.87
CA LEU A 177 -16.88 13.53 -19.66
C LEU A 177 -15.55 13.59 -18.87
N PRO A 178 -15.09 14.80 -18.47
CA PRO A 178 -13.93 14.93 -17.59
C PRO A 178 -14.31 14.48 -16.18
N VAL A 179 -13.60 13.48 -15.68
CA VAL A 179 -13.76 12.96 -14.32
C VAL A 179 -12.44 13.16 -13.57
N SER A 180 -12.53 13.57 -12.31
CA SER A 180 -11.36 13.67 -11.43
C SER A 180 -10.86 12.26 -11.13
N TYR A 181 -9.64 11.95 -11.55
CA TYR A 181 -9.02 10.65 -11.33
C TYR A 181 -8.23 10.69 -10.02
N GLN A 182 -8.49 9.74 -9.14
CA GLN A 182 -7.80 9.59 -7.87
C GLN A 182 -7.11 8.23 -7.81
N ILE A 183 -5.84 8.22 -7.45
CA ILE A 183 -5.07 6.98 -7.32
C ILE A 183 -5.08 6.56 -5.85
N PRO A 184 -5.62 5.37 -5.52
CA PRO A 184 -5.50 4.81 -4.17
C PRO A 184 -4.09 4.29 -3.95
N VAL A 185 -3.48 4.67 -2.82
CA VAL A 185 -2.10 4.35 -2.48
C VAL A 185 -2.03 3.95 -1.01
N ASP A 186 -1.41 2.81 -0.73
CA ASP A 186 -1.18 2.37 0.65
C ASP A 186 -0.25 3.36 1.34
N THR A 187 -0.58 3.73 2.58
CA THR A 187 0.06 4.83 3.28
C THR A 187 0.34 4.45 4.71
N VAL A 188 1.56 4.78 5.17
CA VAL A 188 1.96 4.60 6.57
C VAL A 188 2.35 5.95 7.15
N ILE A 189 1.90 6.21 8.37
CA ILE A 189 2.29 7.41 9.11
C ILE A 189 3.68 7.20 9.72
N GLU A 190 4.63 8.05 9.33
CA GLU A 190 5.95 8.09 9.92
C GLU A 190 6.16 9.37 10.73
N GLY A 191 6.96 9.28 11.79
CA GLY A 191 7.52 10.45 12.46
C GLY A 191 8.46 11.22 11.53
N LYS A 192 8.38 12.56 11.54
CA LYS A 192 9.39 13.38 10.86
C LYS A 192 10.77 13.14 11.48
N VAL A 193 11.80 13.34 10.64
CA VAL A 193 13.20 13.00 10.90
C VAL A 193 13.67 13.44 12.29
N GLN A 194 14.14 12.47 13.06
CA GLN A 194 14.76 12.67 14.36
C GLN A 194 16.08 13.45 14.19
N LYS A 195 16.39 14.34 15.13
CA LYS A 195 17.65 15.07 15.16
C LYS A 195 18.56 14.52 16.25
N SER A 196 19.73 14.07 15.84
CA SER A 196 20.81 13.67 16.73
C SER A 196 21.60 14.88 17.19
N ILE A 197 21.91 14.93 18.48
CA ILE A 197 22.87 15.85 19.08
C ILE A 197 24.10 15.03 19.40
N VAL A 198 25.23 15.46 18.84
CA VAL A 198 26.52 14.80 19.00
C VAL A 198 27.50 15.72 19.71
N SER A 199 28.56 15.14 20.30
CA SER A 199 29.64 15.96 20.84
C SER A 199 30.38 16.67 19.70
N PRO A 200 30.55 18.00 19.74
CA PRO A 200 31.26 18.74 18.70
C PRO A 200 32.78 18.53 18.78
N PHE A 201 33.33 18.24 19.96
CA PHE A 201 34.76 18.03 20.21
C PHE A 201 34.98 17.07 21.38
N ASP A 202 36.24 16.69 21.60
CA ASP A 202 36.63 15.81 22.70
C ASP A 202 36.60 16.56 24.03
N GLY A 203 35.96 16.00 25.06
CA GLY A 203 35.80 16.66 26.34
C GLY A 203 35.17 15.77 27.40
N PHE A 204 34.66 16.39 28.46
CA PHE A 204 33.99 15.71 29.55
C PHE A 204 32.58 16.28 29.75
N ILE A 205 31.63 15.44 30.17
CA ILE A 205 30.28 15.90 30.49
C ILE A 205 30.30 16.62 31.84
N LYS A 206 29.91 17.90 31.87
CA LYS A 206 29.86 18.70 33.10
C LYS A 206 28.52 18.60 33.80
N THR A 207 27.44 18.82 33.05
CA THR A 207 26.06 18.72 33.56
C THR A 207 25.14 18.10 32.52
N ALA A 208 24.07 17.47 32.98
CA ALA A 208 22.99 16.94 32.16
C ALA A 208 21.68 17.41 32.80
N VAL A 209 21.07 18.45 32.23
CA VAL A 209 19.86 19.07 32.77
C VAL A 209 18.63 18.23 32.44
N LEU A 210 18.63 17.63 31.25
CA LEU A 210 17.49 16.89 30.70
C LEU A 210 17.88 15.47 30.31
N LYS A 211 16.86 14.60 30.22
CA LYS A 211 16.99 13.19 29.91
C LYS A 211 15.90 12.73 28.94
N ALA A 212 16.04 11.49 28.44
CA ALA A 212 15.01 10.85 27.65
C ALA A 212 13.64 10.89 28.35
N GLY A 213 12.61 11.27 27.58
CA GLY A 213 11.24 11.53 28.04
C GLY A 213 10.93 13.02 28.22
N ASP A 214 11.94 13.89 28.38
CA ASP A 214 11.69 15.32 28.58
C ASP A 214 11.36 16.02 27.26
N ILE A 215 10.49 17.03 27.34
CA ILE A 215 10.10 17.90 26.22
C ILE A 215 10.99 19.14 26.21
N VAL A 216 11.47 19.51 25.02
CA VAL A 216 12.37 20.65 24.80
C VAL A 216 11.88 21.57 23.71
N GLU A 217 12.19 22.85 23.87
CA GLU A 217 12.04 23.87 22.83
C GLU A 217 13.35 24.04 22.03
N LYS A 218 13.25 24.59 20.82
CA LYS A 218 14.42 24.89 20.00
C LYS A 218 15.34 25.90 20.72
N GLY A 219 16.61 25.55 20.84
CA GLY A 219 17.63 26.37 21.50
C GLY A 219 17.78 26.12 23.00
N HIS A 220 16.91 25.30 23.60
CA HIS A 220 17.00 24.97 25.02
C HIS A 220 18.27 24.16 25.32
N VAL A 221 18.96 24.48 26.43
CA VAL A 221 20.19 23.79 26.84
C VAL A 221 19.84 22.45 27.49
N ILE A 222 20.34 21.36 26.93
CA ILE A 222 20.04 20.00 27.35
C ILE A 222 21.13 19.48 28.29
N ALA A 223 22.39 19.77 27.95
CA ALA A 223 23.57 19.37 28.69
C ALA A 223 24.71 20.35 28.42
N GLU A 224 25.71 20.35 29.31
CA GLU A 224 26.92 21.15 29.15
C GLU A 224 28.16 20.26 29.22
N LEU A 225 29.10 20.51 28.33
CA LEU A 225 30.46 19.96 28.38
C LEU A 225 31.35 20.82 29.28
N ASP A 226 32.45 20.25 29.77
CA ASP A 226 33.44 20.98 30.55
C ASP A 226 34.03 22.13 29.71
N ASP A 227 33.94 23.32 30.28
CA ASP A 227 34.32 24.58 29.63
C ASP A 227 35.55 25.23 30.26
N GLN A 228 36.14 24.63 31.32
CA GLN A 228 37.20 25.26 32.09
C GLN A 228 38.47 25.44 31.26
N GLN A 229 38.89 24.38 30.56
CA GLN A 229 40.09 24.41 29.72
C GLN A 229 39.93 25.40 28.56
N LEU A 230 38.75 25.43 27.93
CA LEU A 230 38.45 26.37 26.85
C LEU A 230 38.47 27.82 27.33
N LYS A 231 37.92 28.11 28.53
CA LYS A 231 37.96 29.46 29.12
C LYS A 231 39.39 29.93 29.39
N ILE A 232 40.24 29.06 29.94
CA ILE A 232 41.67 29.38 30.16
C ILE A 232 42.35 29.67 28.83
N GLU A 233 42.08 28.87 27.80
CA GLU A 233 42.67 29.04 26.48
C GLU A 233 42.20 30.34 25.79
N VAL A 234 40.92 30.71 25.94
CA VAL A 234 40.40 32.02 25.48
C VAL A 234 41.17 33.18 26.13
N ILE A 235 41.44 33.12 27.44
CA ILE A 235 42.21 34.16 28.16
C ILE A 235 43.65 34.23 27.63
N ARG A 236 44.29 33.07 27.43
CA ARG A 236 45.65 32.98 26.89
C ARG A 236 45.76 33.57 25.49
N LEU A 237 44.85 33.17 24.58
CA LEU A 237 44.80 33.66 23.20
C LEU A 237 44.44 35.15 23.11
N THR A 238 43.56 35.63 23.99
CA THR A 238 43.24 37.06 24.08
C THR A 238 44.47 37.88 24.48
N SER A 239 45.24 37.41 25.46
CA SER A 239 46.49 38.06 25.88
C SER A 239 47.52 38.08 24.76
N GLN A 240 47.68 36.97 24.03
CA GLN A 240 48.56 36.87 22.88
C GLN A 240 48.14 37.80 21.73
N TYR A 241 46.84 37.91 21.46
CA TYR A 241 46.30 38.85 20.48
C TYR A 241 46.64 40.30 20.85
N GLN A 242 46.43 40.68 22.12
CA GLN A 242 46.76 42.02 22.62
C GLN A 242 48.27 42.33 22.57
N GLU A 243 49.13 41.35 22.84
CA GLU A 243 50.58 41.49 22.71
C GLU A 243 50.97 41.81 21.26
N HIS A 244 50.47 41.04 20.29
CA HIS A 244 50.71 41.27 18.88
C HIS A 244 50.12 42.60 18.40
N GLU A 245 49.00 43.04 18.98
CA GLU A 245 48.39 44.34 18.68
C GLU A 245 49.28 45.49 19.14
N LYS A 246 49.81 45.42 20.37
CA LYS A 246 50.77 46.40 20.89
C LYS A 246 52.04 46.43 20.03
N GLY A 247 52.55 45.27 19.63
CA GLY A 247 53.69 45.14 18.73
C GLY A 247 53.45 45.78 17.37
N TYR A 248 52.27 45.53 16.77
CA TYR A 248 51.85 46.16 15.52
C TYR A 248 51.81 47.68 15.62
N ARG A 249 51.14 48.21 16.66
CA ARG A 249 51.03 49.67 16.89
C ARG A 249 52.39 50.32 17.11
N LYS A 250 53.30 49.66 17.85
CA LYS A 250 54.67 50.12 18.07
C LYS A 250 55.47 50.18 16.75
N ALA A 251 55.42 49.13 15.94
CA ALA A 251 56.11 49.10 14.64
C ALA A 251 55.57 50.17 13.68
N LEU A 252 54.26 50.40 13.68
CA LEU A 252 53.63 51.44 12.87
C LEU A 252 54.05 52.85 13.32
N ALA A 253 54.08 53.10 14.63
CA ALA A 253 54.56 54.36 15.20
C ALA A 253 56.06 54.60 14.91
N GLY A 254 56.87 53.54 14.91
CA GLY A 254 58.28 53.56 14.53
C GLY A 254 58.55 53.62 13.01
N ARG A 255 57.50 53.60 12.17
CA ARG A 255 57.59 53.52 10.69
C ARG A 255 58.32 52.27 10.16
N GLU A 256 58.29 51.18 10.93
CA GLU A 256 58.89 49.89 10.57
C GLU A 256 57.88 49.01 9.81
N TYR A 257 57.55 49.35 8.56
CA TYR A 257 56.46 48.69 7.82
C TYR A 257 56.61 47.18 7.63
N ALA A 258 57.84 46.70 7.40
CA ALA A 258 58.10 45.26 7.30
C ALA A 258 57.73 44.53 8.60
N GLN A 259 58.13 45.10 9.75
CA GLN A 259 57.82 44.56 11.07
C GLN A 259 56.32 44.67 11.39
N ALA A 260 55.68 45.77 10.99
CA ALA A 260 54.23 45.94 11.11
C ALA A 260 53.48 44.85 10.31
N ASN A 261 53.90 44.53 9.09
CA ASN A 261 53.29 43.46 8.29
C ASN A 261 53.43 42.09 8.97
N VAL A 262 54.58 41.80 9.59
CA VAL A 262 54.77 40.56 10.38
C VAL A 262 53.81 40.51 11.56
N TYR A 263 53.67 41.60 12.33
CA TYR A 263 52.71 41.66 13.44
C TYR A 263 51.26 41.57 12.95
N GLN A 264 50.94 42.13 11.79
CA GLN A 264 49.61 42.02 11.19
C GLN A 264 49.28 40.56 10.83
N ALA A 265 50.24 39.80 10.28
CA ALA A 265 50.07 38.38 10.03
C ALA A 265 49.85 37.59 11.33
N LYS A 266 50.66 37.88 12.37
CA LYS A 266 50.50 37.28 13.71
C LYS A 266 49.14 37.62 14.35
N LEU A 267 48.65 38.85 14.19
CA LEU A 267 47.32 39.26 14.63
C LEU A 267 46.21 38.44 13.96
N LYS A 268 46.27 38.29 12.63
CA LYS A 268 45.31 37.47 11.89
C LYS A 268 45.32 36.02 12.38
N GLN A 269 46.50 35.45 12.59
CA GLN A 269 46.65 34.09 13.11
C GLN A 269 46.09 33.95 14.54
N ALA A 270 46.44 34.86 15.44
CA ALA A 270 45.96 34.85 16.82
C ALA A 270 44.44 35.04 16.89
N LYS A 271 43.88 35.92 16.06
CA LYS A 271 42.44 36.12 15.94
C LYS A 271 41.73 34.86 15.46
N ALA A 272 42.22 34.21 14.40
CA ALA A 272 41.62 32.99 13.88
C ALA A 272 41.59 31.86 14.94
N LYS A 273 42.67 31.70 15.71
CA LYS A 273 42.72 30.75 16.83
C LYS A 273 41.74 31.13 17.95
N LEU A 274 41.70 32.41 18.31
CA LEU A 274 40.77 32.91 19.33
C LEU A 274 39.31 32.67 18.94
N ASP A 275 38.96 32.98 17.69
CA ASP A 275 37.61 32.79 17.16
C ASP A 275 37.23 31.30 17.11
N GLN A 276 38.18 30.41 16.78
CA GLN A 276 37.98 28.95 16.83
C GLN A 276 37.68 28.46 18.25
N VAL A 277 38.48 28.85 19.25
CA VAL A 277 38.27 28.40 20.64
C VAL A 277 37.00 29.02 21.23
N LYS A 278 36.65 30.26 20.86
CA LYS A 278 35.37 30.85 21.24
C LYS A 278 34.18 30.08 20.67
N LEU A 279 34.26 29.64 19.42
CA LEU A 279 33.21 28.79 18.83
C LEU A 279 33.08 27.47 19.58
N GLN A 280 34.20 26.82 19.92
CA GLN A 280 34.18 25.62 20.76
C GLN A 280 33.55 25.89 22.13
N LEU A 281 33.87 27.02 22.76
CA LEU A 281 33.29 27.44 24.03
C LEU A 281 31.78 27.69 23.93
N GLU A 282 31.28 28.23 22.82
CA GLU A 282 29.83 28.37 22.59
C GLU A 282 29.14 27.01 22.38
N GLN A 283 29.87 26.06 21.79
CA GLN A 283 29.41 24.70 21.53
C GLN A 283 29.49 23.76 22.75
N THR A 284 30.05 24.20 23.89
CA THR A 284 29.99 23.42 25.15
C THR A 284 28.56 23.27 25.65
N ALA A 285 27.72 24.29 25.45
CA ALA A 285 26.31 24.26 25.77
C ALA A 285 25.55 23.55 24.65
N LEU A 286 25.20 22.29 24.87
CA LEU A 286 24.48 21.46 23.91
C LEU A 286 23.01 21.89 23.89
N LYS A 287 22.62 22.55 22.80
CA LYS A 287 21.27 23.09 22.61
C LYS A 287 20.43 22.21 21.69
N ALA A 288 19.13 22.18 21.94
CA ALA A 288 18.16 21.49 21.08
C ALA A 288 18.07 22.16 19.68
N PRO A 289 18.34 21.45 18.57
CA PRO A 289 18.20 22.02 17.23
C PRO A 289 16.74 22.21 16.79
N ILE A 290 15.81 21.45 17.40
CA ILE A 290 14.37 21.48 17.14
C ILE A 290 13.60 21.37 18.46
N ALA A 291 12.34 21.83 18.46
CA ALA A 291 11.42 21.52 19.55
C ALA A 291 10.89 20.07 19.40
N GLY A 292 10.76 19.36 20.51
CA GLY A 292 10.37 17.95 20.49
C GLY A 292 10.59 17.26 21.83
N MET A 293 10.52 15.92 21.83
CA MET A 293 10.84 15.08 22.98
C MET A 293 12.19 14.41 22.77
N ILE A 294 12.99 14.34 23.83
CA ILE A 294 14.22 13.56 23.86
C ILE A 294 13.83 12.08 23.91
N ILE A 295 14.14 11.32 22.87
CA ILE A 295 13.80 9.89 22.77
C ILE A 295 14.95 8.99 23.26
N GLU A 296 16.18 9.50 23.23
CA GLU A 296 17.38 8.78 23.61
C GLU A 296 18.41 9.76 24.18
N GLY A 297 19.15 9.32 25.21
CA GLY A 297 20.16 10.12 25.89
C GLY A 297 19.83 10.32 27.37
N ASP A 298 20.63 9.68 28.22
CA ASP A 298 20.62 9.92 29.67
C ASP A 298 22.07 10.07 30.15
N LEU A 299 22.56 11.30 30.11
CA LEU A 299 23.93 11.64 30.52
C LEU A 299 24.06 11.84 32.03
N SER A 300 22.95 11.83 32.79
CA SER A 300 22.99 12.04 34.24
C SER A 300 23.80 10.96 34.98
N ARG A 301 23.85 9.74 34.42
CA ARG A 301 24.68 8.62 34.91
C ARG A 301 26.13 8.65 34.41
N ARG A 302 26.46 9.58 33.51
CA ARG A 302 27.77 9.71 32.84
C ARG A 302 28.43 11.07 33.10
N LEU A 303 28.00 11.79 34.14
CA LEU A 303 28.66 13.04 34.54
C LEU A 303 30.15 12.79 34.82
N GLY A 304 31.01 13.66 34.31
CA GLY A 304 32.46 13.53 34.36
C GLY A 304 33.06 12.46 33.43
N SER A 305 32.24 11.77 32.62
CA SER A 305 32.77 10.81 31.64
C SER A 305 33.35 11.53 30.42
N PRO A 306 34.42 10.98 29.81
CA PRO A 306 34.93 11.49 28.56
C PRO A 306 33.95 11.23 27.42
N VAL A 307 33.91 12.14 26.46
CA VAL A 307 33.21 12.05 25.19
C VAL A 307 34.14 12.47 24.06
N SER A 308 34.00 11.82 22.91
CA SER A 308 34.78 12.12 21.70
C SER A 308 33.92 12.88 20.70
N SER A 309 34.57 13.66 19.82
CA SER A 309 33.88 14.33 18.71
C SER A 309 33.10 13.32 17.87
N GLY A 310 31.82 13.61 17.63
CA GLY A 310 30.90 12.75 16.91
C GLY A 310 30.12 11.75 17.77
N ASP A 311 30.44 11.61 19.07
CA ASP A 311 29.68 10.75 19.97
C ASP A 311 28.22 11.19 20.04
N LEU A 312 27.29 10.25 19.85
CA LEU A 312 25.86 10.51 19.99
C LEU A 312 25.52 10.70 21.47
N LEU A 313 25.00 11.89 21.81
CA LEU A 313 24.66 12.25 23.19
C LEU A 313 23.15 12.22 23.42
N PHE A 314 22.37 12.75 22.48
CA PHE A 314 20.91 12.76 22.54
C PHE A 314 20.29 12.56 21.16
N LYS A 315 19.05 12.06 21.12
CA LYS A 315 18.17 12.14 19.94
C LYS A 315 16.88 12.82 20.33
N ILE A 316 16.41 13.72 19.47
CA ILE A 316 15.15 14.45 19.64
C ILE A 316 14.21 14.11 18.50
N ALA A 317 12.99 13.73 18.84
CA ALA A 317 11.90 13.57 17.90
C ALA A 317 10.90 14.71 18.05
N PRO A 318 10.41 15.32 16.96
CA PRO A 318 9.32 16.29 17.06
C PRO A 318 8.04 15.61 17.56
N LEU A 319 7.35 16.23 18.52
CA LEU A 319 6.16 15.64 19.18
C LEU A 319 4.99 15.42 18.22
N ASN A 320 4.71 16.42 17.38
CA ASN A 320 3.53 16.46 16.51
C ASN A 320 3.96 16.80 15.09
N GLN A 321 4.95 16.08 14.55
CA GLN A 321 5.28 16.21 13.14
C GLN A 321 5.32 14.82 12.55
N TYR A 322 4.20 14.46 11.92
CA TYR A 322 4.09 13.25 11.15
C TYR A 322 4.11 13.59 9.67
N ARG A 323 4.49 12.61 8.88
CA ARG A 323 4.40 12.61 7.42
C ARG A 323 3.77 11.30 6.99
N ALA A 324 2.93 11.38 5.97
CA ALA A 324 2.33 10.22 5.36
C ALA A 324 3.29 9.72 4.27
N MET A 325 3.79 8.49 4.41
CA MET A 325 4.59 7.81 3.39
C MET A 325 3.65 7.00 2.52
N LEU A 326 3.48 7.46 1.29
CA LEU A 326 2.66 6.83 0.26
C LEU A 326 3.53 5.82 -0.51
N ARG A 327 3.04 4.59 -0.61
CA ARG A 327 3.64 3.46 -1.33
C ARG A 327 3.04 3.34 -2.72
N VAL A 328 3.58 4.10 -3.65
CA VAL A 328 3.07 4.22 -5.02
C VAL A 328 3.60 3.08 -5.89
N GLN A 329 2.72 2.37 -6.59
CA GLN A 329 3.11 1.33 -7.54
C GLN A 329 3.84 1.92 -8.76
N GLU A 330 4.75 1.14 -9.35
CA GLU A 330 5.51 1.54 -10.55
C GLU A 330 4.63 2.01 -11.72
N THR A 331 3.44 1.44 -11.90
CA THR A 331 2.52 1.83 -12.98
C THR A 331 1.99 3.26 -12.82
N ASP A 332 1.90 3.74 -11.58
CA ASP A 332 1.16 4.94 -11.21
C ASP A 332 2.08 6.13 -10.87
N ILE A 333 3.37 5.88 -10.60
CA ILE A 333 4.34 6.90 -10.21
C ILE A 333 4.42 8.10 -11.17
N ARG A 334 4.17 7.87 -12.47
CA ARG A 334 4.16 8.93 -13.50
C ARG A 334 3.10 10.01 -13.29
N PHE A 335 2.05 9.70 -12.55
CA PHE A 335 0.94 10.62 -12.26
C PHE A 335 1.13 11.40 -10.96
N ILE A 336 2.00 10.89 -10.07
CA ILE A 336 2.23 11.46 -8.75
C ILE A 336 3.25 12.61 -8.87
N LYS A 337 2.83 13.83 -8.51
CA LYS A 337 3.63 15.05 -8.62
C LYS A 337 3.52 15.90 -7.36
N GLU A 338 4.61 16.57 -7.01
CA GLU A 338 4.67 17.50 -5.88
C GLU A 338 3.59 18.59 -6.00
N GLY A 339 2.95 18.91 -4.87
CA GLY A 339 1.86 19.89 -4.79
C GLY A 339 0.45 19.33 -5.03
N GLN A 340 0.31 18.05 -5.37
CA GLN A 340 -1.01 17.40 -5.46
C GLN A 340 -1.68 17.30 -4.09
N GLN A 341 -3.01 17.35 -4.09
CA GLN A 341 -3.83 17.15 -2.89
C GLN A 341 -4.40 15.74 -2.87
N GLY A 342 -4.75 15.26 -1.69
CA GLY A 342 -5.38 13.96 -1.54
C GLY A 342 -6.15 13.82 -0.24
N ALA A 343 -6.85 12.71 -0.11
CA ALA A 343 -7.59 12.34 1.10
C ALA A 343 -7.02 11.04 1.67
N LEU A 344 -6.60 11.07 2.92
CA LEU A 344 -6.09 9.93 3.66
C LEU A 344 -7.15 9.40 4.62
N LYS A 345 -7.33 8.07 4.59
CA LYS A 345 -8.17 7.35 5.52
C LYS A 345 -7.35 6.27 6.22
N LEU A 346 -7.28 6.31 7.54
CA LEU A 346 -6.49 5.37 8.34
C LEU A 346 -7.33 4.21 8.82
N ALA A 347 -6.75 3.01 8.87
CA ALA A 347 -7.42 1.81 9.38
C ALA A 347 -7.79 1.97 10.87
N ALA A 348 -6.95 2.67 11.64
CA ALA A 348 -7.18 2.95 13.06
C ALA A 348 -8.27 4.02 13.30
N LEU A 349 -8.57 4.86 12.30
CA LEU A 349 -9.52 5.98 12.40
C LEU A 349 -10.46 5.99 11.18
N PRO A 350 -11.34 4.99 11.02
CA PRO A 350 -12.18 4.84 9.83
C PRO A 350 -13.28 5.90 9.71
N ASP A 351 -13.59 6.64 10.76
CA ASP A 351 -14.59 7.71 10.74
C ASP A 351 -14.00 9.07 10.36
N SER A 352 -12.67 9.18 10.26
CA SER A 352 -11.96 10.42 9.96
C SER A 352 -11.30 10.37 8.58
N VAL A 353 -11.40 11.48 7.86
CA VAL A 353 -10.68 11.70 6.60
C VAL A 353 -9.76 12.88 6.80
N PHE A 354 -8.49 12.71 6.43
CA PHE A 354 -7.46 13.73 6.58
C PHE A 354 -7.05 14.24 5.21
N ASP A 355 -7.18 15.54 4.98
CA ASP A 355 -6.65 16.15 3.76
C ASP A 355 -5.12 16.12 3.82
N ILE A 356 -4.47 15.64 2.76
CA ILE A 356 -3.02 15.57 2.66
C ILE A 356 -2.53 16.36 1.45
N SER A 357 -1.33 16.91 1.56
CA SER A 357 -0.66 17.59 0.45
C SER A 357 0.65 16.89 0.15
N LEU A 358 0.85 16.48 -1.09
CA LEU A 358 2.07 15.82 -1.51
C LEU A 358 3.22 16.83 -1.51
N SER A 359 4.20 16.60 -0.65
CA SER A 359 5.34 17.49 -0.45
C SER A 359 6.55 17.08 -1.27
N LYS A 360 6.76 15.77 -1.46
CA LYS A 360 7.92 15.26 -2.21
C LYS A 360 7.62 13.93 -2.87
N ALA A 361 7.96 13.78 -4.15
CA ALA A 361 7.98 12.48 -4.82
C ALA A 361 9.40 11.92 -4.80
N SER A 362 9.65 10.86 -4.04
CA SER A 362 11.00 10.28 -3.92
C SER A 362 11.28 9.35 -5.10
N PRO A 363 12.47 9.43 -5.71
CA PRO A 363 12.90 8.42 -6.70
C PRO A 363 13.33 7.10 -6.04
N LEU A 364 13.29 7.01 -4.71
CA LEU A 364 13.63 5.81 -3.97
C LEU A 364 12.53 4.76 -4.14
N PHE A 365 12.96 3.53 -4.43
CA PHE A 365 12.11 2.37 -4.57
C PHE A 365 12.55 1.24 -3.65
N PHE A 366 11.59 0.40 -3.28
CA PHE A 366 11.81 -0.82 -2.51
C PHE A 366 11.14 -1.97 -3.26
N GLU A 367 11.69 -3.16 -3.11
CA GLU A 367 11.03 -4.38 -3.57
C GLU A 367 10.24 -4.96 -2.39
N GLU A 368 8.92 -4.90 -2.48
CA GLU A 368 7.98 -5.43 -1.50
C GLU A 368 7.08 -6.45 -2.21
N ASP A 369 7.00 -7.67 -1.69
CA ASP A 369 6.21 -8.76 -2.29
C ASP A 369 6.44 -9.00 -3.80
N ASN A 370 7.70 -8.88 -4.24
CA ASN A 370 8.12 -9.03 -5.64
C ASN A 370 7.52 -7.94 -6.57
N GLN A 371 7.15 -6.78 -6.01
CA GLN A 371 6.73 -5.59 -6.74
C GLN A 371 7.62 -4.39 -6.39
N ILE A 372 7.85 -3.53 -7.37
CA ILE A 372 8.61 -2.28 -7.18
C ILE A 372 7.64 -1.21 -6.70
N VAL A 373 7.93 -0.67 -5.51
CA VAL A 373 7.14 0.37 -4.86
C VAL A 373 7.99 1.62 -4.69
N TYR A 374 7.49 2.75 -5.16
CA TYR A 374 8.09 4.07 -4.99
C TYR A 374 7.52 4.77 -3.76
N LEU A 375 8.35 5.54 -3.05
CA LEU A 375 7.88 6.31 -1.91
C LEU A 375 7.57 7.76 -2.31
N ALA A 376 6.44 8.26 -1.83
CA ALA A 376 6.12 9.68 -1.89
C ALA A 376 5.75 10.21 -0.49
N GLU A 377 6.14 11.44 -0.20
CA GLU A 377 5.90 12.11 1.08
C GLU A 377 4.73 13.08 0.96
N ALA A 378 3.80 12.98 1.90
CA ALA A 378 2.73 13.95 2.08
C ALA A 378 2.74 14.56 3.48
N ASP A 379 2.52 15.88 3.53
CA ASP A 379 2.32 16.62 4.77
C ASP A 379 0.86 16.49 5.23
N LEU A 380 0.69 16.39 6.55
CA LEU A 380 -0.62 16.34 7.20
C LEU A 380 -0.92 17.68 7.91
N PRO A 381 -2.19 18.07 8.02
CA PRO A 381 -2.61 19.29 8.71
C PRO A 381 -2.35 19.16 10.22
N ALA A 382 -2.00 20.28 10.85
CA ALA A 382 -1.61 20.32 12.27
C ALA A 382 -2.67 19.74 13.22
N VAL A 383 -3.96 19.92 12.89
CA VAL A 383 -5.10 19.41 13.67
C VAL A 383 -5.14 17.88 13.71
N ALA A 384 -4.66 17.21 12.65
CA ALA A 384 -4.61 15.75 12.61
C ALA A 384 -3.52 15.19 13.54
N LEU A 385 -2.47 15.96 13.81
CA LEU A 385 -1.25 15.45 14.45
C LEU A 385 -1.43 15.05 15.93
N GLU A 386 -2.51 15.46 16.60
CA GLU A 386 -2.77 15.05 17.99
C GLU A 386 -3.36 13.64 18.12
N LEU A 387 -4.10 13.19 17.09
CA LEU A 387 -4.77 11.88 17.08
C LEU A 387 -3.91 10.77 16.45
N LEU A 388 -2.92 11.18 15.66
CA LEU A 388 -2.08 10.29 14.88
C LEU A 388 -0.97 9.68 15.73
N ARG A 389 -0.62 8.43 15.42
CA ARG A 389 0.54 7.75 16.00
C ARG A 389 1.43 7.21 14.87
N PRO A 390 2.77 7.21 15.04
CA PRO A 390 3.67 6.54 14.11
C PRO A 390 3.29 5.07 13.93
N GLY A 391 3.42 4.58 12.71
CA GLY A 391 3.09 3.20 12.33
C GLY A 391 1.62 2.94 12.02
N MET A 392 0.75 3.95 12.11
CA MET A 392 -0.63 3.81 11.62
C MET A 392 -0.64 3.62 10.10
N GLU A 393 -1.42 2.65 9.63
CA GLU A 393 -1.58 2.33 8.21
C GLU A 393 -2.96 2.80 7.70
N GLY A 394 -3.04 3.06 6.39
CA GLY A 394 -4.26 3.49 5.73
C GLY A 394 -4.10 3.57 4.22
N ILE A 395 -5.11 4.16 3.58
CA ILE A 395 -5.16 4.35 2.13
C ILE A 395 -5.30 5.84 1.86
N ALA A 396 -4.38 6.41 1.09
CA ALA A 396 -4.46 7.75 0.55
C ALA A 396 -5.05 7.70 -0.87
N ARG A 397 -5.95 8.62 -1.19
CA ARG A 397 -6.41 8.88 -2.56
C ARG A 397 -5.79 10.19 -3.02
N VAL A 398 -4.83 10.13 -3.93
CA VAL A 398 -4.16 11.31 -4.48
C VAL A 398 -4.89 11.79 -5.73
N ASP A 399 -5.25 13.07 -5.78
CA ASP A 399 -5.85 13.69 -6.96
C ASP A 399 -4.77 13.98 -8.02
N VAL A 400 -4.90 13.32 -9.16
CA VAL A 400 -3.96 13.44 -10.28
C VAL A 400 -4.52 14.28 -11.43
N GLY A 401 -5.69 14.89 -11.25
CA GLY A 401 -6.33 15.80 -12.20
C GLY A 401 -7.50 15.18 -12.96
N HIS A 402 -7.93 15.88 -14.02
CA HIS A 402 -9.12 15.52 -14.79
C HIS A 402 -8.73 14.76 -16.05
N TYR A 403 -9.28 13.56 -16.20
CA TYR A 403 -9.11 12.73 -17.38
C TYR A 403 -10.46 12.34 -17.95
N SER A 404 -10.52 12.00 -19.23
CA SER A 404 -11.74 11.50 -19.84
C SER A 404 -12.07 10.11 -19.28
N LEU A 405 -13.35 9.84 -19.04
CA LEU A 405 -13.80 8.53 -18.53
C LEU A 405 -13.29 7.37 -19.40
N GLY A 406 -13.26 7.55 -20.72
CA GLY A 406 -12.71 6.57 -21.65
C GLY A 406 -11.22 6.31 -21.43
N TRP A 407 -10.43 7.35 -21.15
CA TRP A 407 -9.02 7.18 -20.81
C TRP A 407 -8.85 6.46 -19.48
N VAL A 408 -9.61 6.84 -18.43
CA VAL A 408 -9.55 6.18 -17.11
C VAL A 408 -9.84 4.69 -17.22
N LEU A 409 -10.80 4.27 -18.06
CA LEU A 409 -11.13 2.87 -18.27
C LEU A 409 -10.10 2.08 -19.10
N THR A 410 -9.42 2.74 -20.04
CA THR A 410 -8.60 2.05 -21.06
C THR A 410 -7.10 2.19 -20.87
N HIS A 411 -6.62 3.19 -20.10
CA HIS A 411 -5.20 3.51 -20.02
C HIS A 411 -4.34 2.32 -19.57
N HIS A 412 -4.73 1.58 -18.53
CA HIS A 412 -3.96 0.43 -18.05
C HIS A 412 -3.77 -0.65 -19.13
N PHE A 413 -4.83 -0.91 -19.93
CA PHE A 413 -4.76 -1.85 -21.05
C PHE A 413 -3.91 -1.29 -22.20
N ILE A 414 -4.08 -0.01 -22.54
CA ILE A 414 -3.32 0.64 -23.62
C ILE A 414 -1.82 0.67 -23.27
N ASP A 415 -1.46 1.01 -22.03
CA ASP A 415 -0.07 1.03 -21.57
C ASP A 415 0.56 -0.36 -21.65
N TRP A 416 -0.16 -1.38 -21.14
CA TRP A 416 0.27 -2.77 -21.24
C TRP A 416 0.45 -3.20 -22.70
N LEU A 417 -0.51 -2.87 -23.56
CA LEU A 417 -0.48 -3.22 -24.98
C LEU A 417 0.69 -2.55 -25.69
N GLN A 418 0.97 -1.28 -25.40
CA GLN A 418 2.11 -0.56 -25.96
C GLN A 418 3.43 -1.26 -25.60
N VAL A 419 3.63 -1.59 -24.32
CA VAL A 419 4.83 -2.31 -23.87
C VAL A 419 4.90 -3.72 -24.48
N ALA A 420 3.78 -4.43 -24.56
CA ALA A 420 3.72 -5.78 -25.12
C ALA A 420 4.02 -5.80 -26.63
N ILE A 421 3.45 -4.87 -27.40
CA ILE A 421 3.75 -4.70 -28.83
C ILE A 421 5.23 -4.40 -29.03
N TRP A 422 5.82 -3.52 -28.21
CA TRP A 422 7.25 -3.23 -28.27
C TRP A 422 8.12 -4.46 -27.96
N LYS A 423 7.72 -5.32 -27.02
CA LYS A 423 8.42 -6.58 -26.72
C LYS A 423 8.34 -7.60 -27.85
N LEU A 424 7.25 -7.61 -28.62
CA LEU A 424 7.02 -8.54 -29.73
C LEU A 424 7.68 -8.10 -31.05
N TRP A 425 8.16 -6.85 -31.11
CA TRP A 425 8.82 -6.29 -32.30
C TRP A 425 10.36 -6.44 -32.26
N LEU A 426 10.86 -7.28 -31.36
CA LEU A 426 12.23 -7.79 -31.28
C LEU A 426 12.20 -9.31 -31.44
#